data_AF-A0A9E4ERV1-F1
#
_entry.id   AF-A0A9E4ERV1-F1
#
_cell.length_a   1.000
_cell.length_b   1.000
_cell.length_c   1.000
_cell.angle_alpha   90.00
_cell.angle_beta   90.00
_cell.angle_gamma   90.00
#
_symmetry.space_group_name_H-M   'P 1'
#
loop_
_entity.id
_entity.type
_entity.pdbx_description
1 polymer ?
#
loop_
_entity_poly.entity_id
_entity_poly.type
_entity_poly.pdbx_seq_one_letter_code
_entity_poly.pdbx_strand_id
1 'polypeptide(L)'
;MSRIFFLEEISNDDVNPYEAVSAASRESRRINQARMARDVSGEAEKPTTLSLDRLSTGKVKITYDVDGEMAAEDGNAEGPAGN
;
A
#
# COMPACT_ATOMS: atom_id res chain seq x y z
N MET A 1 -8.60 1.56 -22.23
CA MET A 1 -9.15 2.89 -21.88
C MET A 1 -8.42 3.38 -20.64
N SER A 2 -8.02 4.65 -20.59
CA SER A 2 -7.48 5.26 -19.37
C SER A 2 -8.59 5.45 -18.35
N ARG A 3 -8.50 4.80 -17.20
CA ARG A 3 -9.37 5.07 -16.04
C ARG A 3 -8.80 6.24 -15.24
N ILE A 4 -9.67 7.15 -14.85
CA ILE A 4 -9.39 8.21 -13.89
C ILE A 4 -9.94 7.72 -12.55
N PHE A 5 -9.16 7.84 -11.49
CA PHE A 5 -9.59 7.53 -10.14
C PHE A 5 -9.58 8.83 -9.34
N PHE A 6 -10.74 9.18 -8.80
CA PHE A 6 -10.88 10.37 -7.97
C PHE A 6 -10.55 10.03 -6.52
N LEU A 7 -9.97 10.98 -5.80
CA LEU A 7 -9.51 10.75 -4.44
C LEU A 7 -10.69 10.40 -3.52
N GLU A 8 -11.81 11.08 -3.74
CA GLU A 8 -13.08 10.91 -3.04
C GLU A 8 -13.60 9.47 -3.14
N GLU A 9 -13.42 8.83 -4.31
CA GLU A 9 -13.83 7.44 -4.55
C GLU A 9 -12.92 6.43 -3.82
N ILE A 10 -11.64 6.79 -3.63
CA ILE A 10 -10.64 5.89 -3.03
C ILE A 10 -10.62 6.04 -1.51
N SER A 11 -10.70 7.27 -1.01
CA SER A 11 -10.64 7.53 0.43
C SER A 11 -11.99 7.28 1.10
N ASN A 12 -13.13 7.52 0.45
CA ASN A 12 -14.39 7.76 1.18
C ASN A 12 -14.24 8.93 2.18
N ASP A 13 -15.35 9.44 2.72
CA ASP A 13 -15.34 10.68 3.52
C ASP A 13 -14.52 10.59 4.83
N ASP A 14 -14.23 9.38 5.31
CA ASP A 14 -13.59 9.12 6.61
C ASP A 14 -12.12 8.64 6.53
N VAL A 15 -11.53 8.53 5.33
CA VAL A 15 -10.13 8.06 5.21
C VAL A 15 -9.17 9.18 4.85
N ASN A 16 -8.04 9.22 5.55
CA ASN A 16 -6.94 10.12 5.22
C ASN A 16 -6.41 9.80 3.80
N PRO A 17 -6.31 10.79 2.90
CA PRO A 17 -5.87 10.57 1.53
C PRO A 17 -4.45 9.98 1.40
N TYR A 18 -3.55 10.28 2.34
CA TYR A 18 -2.21 9.70 2.35
C TYR A 18 -2.21 8.22 2.76
N GLU A 19 -3.13 7.83 3.65
CA GLU A 19 -3.34 6.44 4.03
C GLU A 19 -3.96 5.65 2.87
N ALA A 20 -4.89 6.25 2.12
CA ALA A 20 -5.44 5.67 0.92
C ALA A 20 -4.35 5.33 -0.12
N VAL A 21 -3.41 6.25 -0.34
CA VAL A 21 -2.24 6.01 -1.21
C VAL A 21 -1.31 4.92 -0.64
N SER A 22 -1.13 4.90 0.68
CA SER A 22 -0.29 3.90 1.35
C SER A 22 -0.90 2.49 1.24
N ALA A 23 -2.21 2.36 1.41
CA ALA A 23 -2.97 1.14 1.20
C ALA A 23 -2.91 0.67 -0.26
N ALA A 24 -3.07 1.59 -1.21
CA ALA A 24 -2.94 1.29 -2.65
C ALA A 24 -1.55 0.74 -2.98
N SER A 25 -0.51 1.32 -2.37
CA SER A 25 0.88 0.91 -2.56
C SER A 25 1.15 -0.47 -1.99
N ARG A 26 0.65 -0.79 -0.79
CA ARG A 26 0.74 -2.14 -0.20
C ARG A 26 0.04 -3.18 -1.06
N GLU A 27 -1.16 -2.89 -1.54
CA GLU A 27 -1.92 -3.80 -2.40
C GLU A 27 -1.23 -4.02 -3.76
N SER A 28 -0.67 -2.95 -4.35
CA SER A 28 0.10 -3.06 -5.60
C SER A 28 1.30 -4.00 -5.45
N ARG A 29 2.01 -3.92 -4.31
CA ARG A 29 3.13 -4.84 -4.00
C ARG A 29 2.65 -6.28 -3.87
N ARG A 30 1.53 -6.52 -3.18
CA ARG A 30 0.93 -7.85 -3.04
C ARG A 30 0.55 -8.45 -4.40
N ILE A 31 -0.06 -7.66 -5.27
CA ILE A 31 -0.41 -8.07 -6.65
C ILE A 31 0.85 -8.41 -7.44
N ASN A 32 1.90 -7.59 -7.35
CA ASN A 32 3.17 -7.85 -8.03
C ASN A 32 3.82 -9.15 -7.57
N GLN A 33 3.92 -9.37 -6.26
CA GLN A 33 4.47 -10.61 -5.71
C GLN A 33 3.67 -11.84 -6.17
N ALA A 34 2.34 -11.75 -6.15
CA ALA A 34 1.47 -12.82 -6.61
C ALA A 34 1.64 -13.12 -8.12
N ARG A 35 1.90 -12.10 -8.94
CA ARG A 35 2.18 -12.26 -10.38
C ARG A 35 3.53 -12.92 -10.62
N MET A 36 4.57 -12.49 -9.91
CA MET A 36 5.91 -13.10 -10.01
C MET A 36 5.87 -14.58 -9.59
N ALA A 37 5.16 -14.91 -8.52
CA ALA A 37 5.01 -16.30 -8.06
C ALA A 37 4.24 -17.21 -9.03
N ARG A 38 3.42 -16.64 -9.92
CA ARG A 38 2.60 -17.37 -10.90
C ARG A 38 3.11 -17.24 -12.34
N ASP A 39 4.29 -16.64 -12.52
CA ASP A 39 4.90 -16.30 -13.82
C ASP A 39 3.93 -15.60 -14.79
N VAL A 40 3.05 -14.74 -14.24
CA VAL A 40 2.11 -13.97 -15.05
C VAL A 40 2.83 -12.73 -15.57
N SER A 41 3.51 -12.89 -16.70
CA SER A 41 4.23 -11.84 -17.42
C SER A 41 3.56 -11.57 -18.78
N GLY A 42 2.63 -10.61 -18.83
CA GLY A 42 1.89 -10.28 -20.06
C GLY A 42 0.97 -9.06 -19.90
N GLU A 43 0.13 -8.78 -20.92
CA GLU A 43 -0.84 -7.65 -21.10
C GLU A 43 -1.81 -7.38 -19.93
N ALA A 44 -1.63 -8.06 -18.79
CA ALA A 44 -2.34 -7.81 -17.57
C ALA A 44 -2.18 -6.35 -17.12
N GLU A 45 -3.32 -5.73 -16.81
CA GLU A 45 -3.42 -4.35 -16.34
C GLU A 45 -2.42 -4.04 -15.21
N LYS A 46 -1.92 -2.81 -15.15
CA LYS A 46 -0.87 -2.46 -14.20
C LYS A 46 -1.33 -2.72 -12.75
N PRO A 47 -0.46 -3.26 -11.88
CA PRO A 47 -0.78 -3.53 -10.48
C PRO A 47 -1.34 -2.31 -9.73
N THR A 48 -0.83 -1.12 -10.06
CA THR A 48 -1.29 0.16 -9.52
C THR A 48 -2.70 0.52 -9.98
N THR A 49 -3.06 0.20 -11.22
CA THR A 49 -4.42 0.41 -11.72
C THR A 49 -5.41 -0.56 -11.05
N LEU A 50 -5.00 -1.81 -10.84
CA LEU A 50 -5.81 -2.81 -10.14
C LEU A 50 -5.99 -2.49 -8.64
N SER A 51 -4.97 -1.96 -7.97
CA SER A 51 -5.08 -1.61 -6.55
C SER A 51 -6.01 -0.43 -6.33
N LEU A 52 -5.96 0.60 -7.18
CA LEU A 52 -6.89 1.73 -7.15
C LEU A 52 -8.34 1.31 -7.48
N ASP A 53 -8.53 0.39 -8.43
CA ASP A 53 -9.84 -0.21 -8.70
C ASP A 53 -10.39 -0.98 -7.49
N ARG A 54 -9.54 -1.76 -6.82
CA ARG A 54 -9.95 -2.50 -5.62
C ARG A 54 -10.30 -1.59 -4.45
N LEU A 55 -9.60 -0.48 -4.29
CA LEU A 55 -9.91 0.52 -3.27
C LEU A 55 -11.21 1.25 -3.55
N SER A 56 -11.37 1.78 -4.77
CA SER A 56 -12.61 2.48 -5.19
C SER A 56 -13.85 1.59 -5.18
N THR A 57 -13.69 0.28 -5.36
CA THR A 57 -14.78 -0.70 -5.25
C THR A 57 -14.95 -1.31 -3.84
N GLY A 58 -14.20 -0.84 -2.85
CA GLY A 58 -14.29 -1.32 -1.46
C GLY A 58 -13.82 -2.77 -1.23
N LYS A 59 -13.13 -3.37 -2.21
CA LYS A 59 -12.57 -4.73 -2.12
C LYS A 59 -11.32 -4.80 -1.23
N VAL A 60 -10.69 -3.66 -0.97
CA VAL A 60 -9.60 -3.50 0.00
C VAL A 60 -10.09 -2.55 1.08
N LYS A 61 -10.11 -3.02 2.33
CA LYS A 61 -10.45 -2.19 3.49
C LYS A 61 -9.19 -1.55 4.06
N ILE A 62 -9.26 -0.25 4.32
CA ILE A 62 -8.25 0.48 5.06
C ILE A 62 -8.66 0.37 6.53
N THR A 63 -7.94 -0.45 7.29
CA THR A 63 -8.13 -0.58 8.73
C THR A 63 -7.12 0.30 9.45
N TYR A 64 -7.63 1.21 10.28
CA TYR A 64 -6.80 1.89 11.27
C TYR A 64 -6.58 0.91 12.42
N ASP A 65 -5.39 0.31 12.51
CA ASP A 65 -4.93 -0.24 13.78
C ASP A 65 -4.59 0.98 14.65
N VAL A 66 -5.54 1.43 15.46
CA VAL A 66 -5.33 2.50 16.44
C VAL A 66 -4.45 2.00 17.61
N ASP A 67 -4.22 0.68 17.70
CA ASP A 67 -3.47 0.03 18.78
C ASP A 67 -2.19 -0.65 18.26
N GLY A 68 -1.40 0.08 17.49
CA GLY A 68 -0.07 -0.34 17.03
C GLY A 68 1.01 0.54 17.62
N GLU A 69 1.28 0.38 18.92
CA GLU A 69 2.50 0.82 19.60
C GLU A 69 3.71 0.72 18.66
N MET A 70 4.16 1.87 18.14
CA MET A 70 5.53 2.01 17.70
C MET A 70 6.38 1.98 18.96
N ALA A 71 6.66 0.78 19.46
CA ALA A 71 7.89 0.54 20.18
C ALA A 71 9.01 0.94 19.22
N ALA A 72 9.52 2.15 19.42
CA ALA A 72 10.82 2.54 18.91
C ALA A 72 11.81 1.53 19.50
N GLU A 73 12.23 0.55 18.69
CA GLU A 73 13.48 -0.13 18.94
C GLU A 73 14.57 0.95 18.84
N ASP A 74 15.00 1.43 20.00
CA ASP A 74 16.24 2.17 20.20
C ASP A 74 17.39 1.27 19.68
N GLY A 75 17.71 1.46 18.40
CA GLY A 75 18.88 0.89 17.76
C GLY A 75 20.13 1.55 18.34
N ASN A 76 20.65 0.94 19.41
CA ASN A 76 21.94 1.21 20.03
C ASN A 76 23.06 1.32 18.98
N ALA A 77 23.38 2.55 18.58
CA ALA A 77 24.56 2.86 17.78
C ALA A 77 25.75 3.09 18.73
N GLU A 78 26.31 2.01 19.27
CA GLU A 78 27.67 2.02 19.81
C GLU A 78 28.65 2.30 18.67
N GLY A 79 29.03 3.57 18.51
CA GLY A 79 30.20 3.93 17.73
C GLY A 79 31.47 3.39 18.42
N PRO A 80 32.44 2.80 17.70
CA PRO A 80 33.70 2.45 18.31
C PRO A 80 34.46 3.74 18.63
N ALA A 81 34.59 4.03 19.93
CA ALA A 81 35.55 5.00 20.44
C ALA A 81 36.97 4.54 20.10
N GLY A 82 37.79 5.48 19.63
CA GLY A 82 39.13 5.24 19.15
C GLY A 82 40.11 4.70 20.20
N ASN A 83 41.23 4.22 19.68
CA ASN A 83 42.50 4.08 20.37
C ASN A 83 43.55 4.88 19.58
#